data_AF-I4W329-F1
#
_entry.id   AF-I4W329-F1
#
_cell.length_a   1.000
_cell.length_b   1.000
_cell.length_c   1.000
_cell.angle_alpha   90.00
_cell.angle_beta   90.00
_cell.angle_gamma   90.00
#
_symmetry.space_group_name_H-M   'P 1'
#
loop_
_entity.id
_entity.type
_entity.pdbx_description
1 polymer ?
#
loop_
_entity_poly.entity_id
_entity_poly.type
_entity_poly.pdbx_seq_one_letter_code
_entity_poly.pdbx_strand_id
1 'polypeptide(L)'
;MSLTEQREGIEAGRLDMFVDGAFAFILTLLLIGGESIPDSTGKLLHALGGIPAFAVCFFQIAFFWHGHVRWRKRCLGAGASGRWLSLLLVFFAMIFVYPLHMVFSGVFSSISGGYLPGDFTVSGPADMRTLFVCYGLAYACMAGTLALLFSDAARVAARHGLDNLDARREMRIWIVPAAIGLASALVALLMPLSVPGWMWSVPGLMYSLLFLIGPVVNQFNRRYAQA
;
A
#
# COMPACT_ATOMS: atom_id res chain seq x y z
N MET A 1 -31.41 13.96 14.69
CA MET A 1 -30.88 13.10 13.62
C MET A 1 -32.07 12.57 12.82
N SER A 2 -32.11 12.80 11.52
CA SER A 2 -33.17 12.26 10.67
C SER A 2 -32.98 10.75 10.45
N LEU A 3 -34.06 10.02 10.09
CA LEU A 3 -33.97 8.60 9.73
C LEU A 3 -32.98 8.35 8.58
N THR A 4 -32.85 9.31 7.66
CA THR A 4 -31.92 9.26 6.53
C THR A 4 -30.46 9.34 7.01
N GLU A 5 -30.14 10.27 7.91
CA GLU A 5 -28.79 10.40 8.48
C GLU A 5 -28.38 9.15 9.27
N GLN A 6 -29.32 8.55 10.01
CA GLN A 6 -29.08 7.31 10.73
C GLN A 6 -28.79 6.14 9.78
N ARG A 7 -29.54 6.03 8.67
CA ARG A 7 -29.33 5.00 7.66
C ARG A 7 -27.99 5.15 6.94
N GLU A 8 -27.61 6.38 6.60
CA GLU A 8 -26.31 6.68 5.98
C GLU A 8 -25.13 6.33 6.91
N GLY A 9 -25.27 6.59 8.21
CA GLY A 9 -24.28 6.18 9.22
C GLY A 9 -24.14 4.66 9.34
N ILE A 10 -25.24 3.92 9.28
CA ILE A 10 -25.23 2.44 9.29
C ILE A 10 -24.55 1.90 8.02
N GLU A 11 -24.89 2.44 6.84
CA GLU A 11 -24.28 2.03 5.57
C GLU A 11 -22.77 2.32 5.54
N ALA A 12 -22.34 3.47 6.10
CA ALA A 12 -20.92 3.79 6.28
C ALA A 12 -20.22 2.77 7.18
N GLY A 13 -20.79 2.46 8.35
CA GLY A 13 -20.22 1.47 9.25
C GLY A 13 -20.12 0.07 8.63
N ARG A 14 -21.09 -0.34 7.81
CA ARG A 14 -21.04 -1.62 7.09
C ARG A 14 -19.94 -1.69 6.05
N LEU A 15 -19.72 -0.61 5.29
CA LEU A 15 -18.60 -0.54 4.36
C LEU A 15 -17.27 -0.63 5.11
N ASP A 16 -17.14 0.09 6.21
CA ASP A 16 -15.92 0.10 7.02
C ASP A 16 -15.60 -1.30 7.56
N MET A 17 -16.60 -2.01 8.08
CA MET A 17 -16.47 -3.42 8.51
C MET A 17 -16.08 -4.35 7.36
N PHE A 18 -16.61 -4.13 6.15
CA PHE A 18 -16.22 -4.92 4.97
C PHE A 18 -14.76 -4.67 4.58
N VAL A 19 -14.32 -3.40 4.56
CA VAL A 19 -12.93 -3.05 4.25
C VAL A 19 -11.98 -3.62 5.31
N ASP A 20 -12.30 -3.47 6.60
CA ASP A 20 -11.51 -4.04 7.70
C ASP A 20 -11.41 -5.57 7.60
N GLY A 21 -12.54 -6.24 7.33
CA GLY A 21 -12.59 -7.68 7.11
C GLY A 21 -11.75 -8.12 5.91
N ALA A 22 -11.79 -7.38 4.80
CA ALA A 22 -11.01 -7.69 3.61
C ALA A 22 -9.50 -7.54 3.85
N PHE A 23 -9.06 -6.47 4.52
CA PHE A 23 -7.65 -6.28 4.86
C PHE A 23 -7.16 -7.35 5.85
N ALA A 24 -7.97 -7.71 6.86
CA ALA A 24 -7.64 -8.79 7.79
C ALA A 24 -7.52 -10.14 7.05
N PHE A 25 -8.45 -10.44 6.15
CA PHE A 25 -8.42 -11.67 5.34
C PHE A 25 -7.18 -11.73 4.45
N ILE A 26 -6.85 -10.62 3.77
CA ILE A 26 -5.63 -10.47 2.97
C ILE A 26 -4.37 -10.78 3.80
N LEU A 27 -4.27 -10.24 5.02
CA LEU A 27 -3.13 -10.48 5.90
C LEU A 27 -3.02 -11.97 6.31
N THR A 28 -4.15 -12.65 6.52
CA THR A 28 -4.14 -14.09 6.82
C THR A 28 -3.77 -14.94 5.61
N LEU A 29 -4.22 -14.58 4.40
CA LEU A 29 -3.85 -15.27 3.17
C LEU A 29 -2.36 -15.13 2.86
N LEU A 30 -1.78 -13.96 3.13
CA LEU A 30 -0.34 -13.73 2.99
C LEU A 30 0.48 -14.70 3.88
N LEU A 31 -0.01 -15.04 5.08
CA LEU A 31 0.67 -15.96 6.00
C LEU A 31 0.47 -17.43 5.62
N ILE A 32 -0.76 -17.81 5.24
CA ILE A 32 -1.18 -19.21 5.13
C ILE A 32 -1.07 -19.74 3.69
N GLY A 33 -1.03 -18.86 2.69
CA GLY A 33 -1.22 -19.22 1.28
C GLY A 33 -0.08 -20.00 0.61
N GLY A 34 1.04 -20.26 1.29
CA GLY A 34 2.27 -20.72 0.65
C GLY A 34 2.69 -22.17 0.89
N GLU A 35 2.42 -22.76 2.06
CA GLU A 35 3.16 -23.96 2.47
C GLU A 35 2.28 -25.12 2.94
N SER A 36 2.64 -26.32 2.49
CA SER A 36 2.18 -27.55 3.10
C SER A 36 2.69 -27.62 4.55
N ILE A 37 1.88 -28.18 5.44
CA ILE A 37 2.25 -28.33 6.86
C ILE A 37 3.63 -29.03 6.93
N PRO A 38 4.65 -28.41 7.55
CA PRO A 38 5.99 -29.00 7.60
C PRO A 38 5.98 -30.39 8.24
N ASP A 39 6.45 -31.39 7.49
CA ASP A 39 6.58 -32.79 7.94
C ASP A 39 7.94 -33.11 8.60
N SER A 40 8.83 -32.12 8.66
CA SER A 40 10.19 -32.25 9.19
C SER A 40 10.69 -30.95 9.81
N THR A 41 11.63 -31.06 10.75
CA THR A 41 12.26 -29.91 11.42
C THR A 41 12.96 -28.97 10.43
N GLY A 42 13.57 -29.52 9.37
CA GLY A 42 14.22 -28.72 8.33
C GLY A 42 13.22 -27.84 7.57
N LYS A 43 12.08 -28.40 7.14
CA LYS A 43 11.00 -27.62 6.51
C LYS A 43 10.40 -26.59 7.47
N LEU A 44 10.25 -26.92 8.75
CA LEU A 44 9.78 -25.97 9.76
C LEU A 44 10.72 -24.78 9.93
N LEU A 45 12.04 -25.02 10.04
CA LEU A 45 13.02 -23.93 10.16
C LEU A 45 13.09 -23.08 8.89
N HIS A 46 12.93 -23.70 7.72
CA HIS A 46 12.85 -22.98 6.44
C HIS A 46 11.63 -22.06 6.38
N ALA A 47 10.45 -22.58 6.75
CA ALA A 47 9.21 -21.82 6.86
C ALA A 47 9.33 -20.62 7.83
N LEU A 48 9.91 -20.85 9.01
CA LEU A 48 10.15 -19.80 10.01
C LEU A 48 11.14 -18.74 9.50
N GLY A 49 12.02 -19.08 8.55
CA GLY A 49 12.88 -18.14 7.85
C GLY A 49 12.11 -17.09 7.03
N GLY A 50 10.85 -17.34 6.66
CA GLY A 50 9.99 -16.40 5.95
C GLY A 50 9.41 -15.28 6.83
N ILE A 51 9.49 -15.41 8.16
CA ILE A 51 8.90 -14.46 9.12
C ILE A 51 9.36 -12.99 8.89
N PRO A 52 10.64 -12.69 8.62
CA PRO A 52 11.06 -11.31 8.38
C PRO A 52 10.40 -10.68 7.14
N ALA A 53 10.30 -11.43 6.03
CA ALA A 53 9.63 -10.97 4.82
C ALA A 53 8.14 -10.75 5.07
N PHE A 54 7.50 -11.71 5.75
CA PHE A 54 6.10 -11.60 6.17
C PHE A 54 5.85 -10.37 7.05
N ALA A 55 6.71 -10.11 8.04
CA ALA A 55 6.56 -8.98 8.94
C ALA A 55 6.57 -7.64 8.20
N VAL A 56 7.48 -7.45 7.24
CA VAL A 56 7.52 -6.23 6.43
C VAL A 56 6.28 -6.10 5.55
N CYS A 57 5.83 -7.20 4.93
CA CYS A 57 4.61 -7.21 4.14
C CYS A 57 3.38 -6.88 4.99
N PHE A 58 3.27 -7.44 6.19
CA PHE A 58 2.21 -7.17 7.16
C PHE A 58 2.14 -5.68 7.49
N PHE A 59 3.28 -5.08 7.89
CA PHE A 59 3.31 -3.66 8.25
C PHE A 59 2.98 -2.76 7.05
N GLN A 60 3.39 -3.14 5.84
CA GLN A 60 3.08 -2.38 4.64
C GLN A 60 1.57 -2.41 4.32
N ILE A 61 0.92 -3.57 4.42
CA ILE A 61 -0.54 -3.68 4.24
C ILE A 61 -1.28 -2.94 5.35
N ALA A 62 -0.86 -3.11 6.61
CA ALA A 62 -1.41 -2.40 7.76
C ALA A 62 -1.28 -0.88 7.64
N PHE A 63 -0.20 -0.38 7.02
CA PHE A 63 -0.01 1.04 6.73
C PHE A 63 -1.08 1.59 5.78
N PHE A 64 -1.41 0.86 4.70
CA PHE A 64 -2.50 1.25 3.79
C PHE A 64 -3.88 1.17 4.46
N TRP A 65 -4.12 0.11 5.22
CA TRP A 65 -5.33 -0.03 6.04
C TRP A 65 -5.51 1.16 7.00
N HIS A 66 -4.44 1.52 7.71
CA HIS A 66 -4.45 2.66 8.63
C HIS A 66 -4.71 4.00 7.89
N GLY A 67 -4.26 4.12 6.64
CA GLY A 67 -4.65 5.22 5.75
C GLY A 67 -6.16 5.33 5.56
N HIS A 68 -6.82 4.19 5.33
CA HIS A 68 -8.28 4.12 5.23
C HIS A 68 -8.97 4.41 6.58
N VAL A 69 -8.43 3.93 7.71
CA VAL A 69 -8.89 4.30 9.08
C VAL A 69 -8.90 5.83 9.27
N ARG A 70 -7.86 6.52 8.81
CA ARG A 70 -7.78 7.98 8.91
C ARG A 70 -8.79 8.67 7.99
N TRP A 71 -9.01 8.13 6.79
CA TRP A 71 -10.00 8.66 5.87
C TRP A 71 -11.42 8.61 6.44
N ARG A 72 -11.80 7.50 7.09
CA ARG A 72 -13.12 7.33 7.74
C ARG A 72 -13.46 8.46 8.73
N LYS A 73 -12.46 8.98 9.45
CA LYS A 73 -12.63 10.10 10.41
C LYS A 73 -12.84 11.46 9.74
N ARG A 74 -12.65 11.54 8.43
CA ARG A 74 -12.63 12.80 7.66
C ARG A 74 -13.67 12.84 6.54
N CYS A 75 -14.30 11.72 6.21
CA CYS A 75 -15.45 11.71 5.32
C CYS A 75 -16.72 12.13 6.08
N LEU A 76 -17.59 12.89 5.41
CA LEU A 76 -18.86 13.36 5.97
C LEU A 76 -19.99 12.32 5.85
N GLY A 77 -19.76 11.21 5.13
CA GLY A 77 -20.73 10.13 4.96
C GLY A 77 -20.34 9.15 3.84
N ALA A 78 -21.12 8.08 3.68
CA ALA A 78 -20.89 7.03 2.67
C ALA A 78 -21.40 7.41 1.27
N GLY A 79 -20.96 8.57 0.76
CA GLY A 79 -21.24 8.98 -0.61
C GLY A 79 -20.77 7.94 -1.63
N ALA A 80 -21.45 7.85 -2.79
CA ALA A 80 -21.17 6.83 -3.80
C ALA A 80 -19.69 6.77 -4.21
N SER A 81 -19.02 7.92 -4.33
CA SER A 81 -17.59 8.02 -4.67
C SER A 81 -16.69 7.38 -3.62
N GLY A 82 -16.86 7.72 -2.33
CA GLY A 82 -16.11 7.11 -1.23
C GLY A 82 -16.33 5.60 -1.12
N ARG A 83 -17.56 5.12 -1.38
CA ARG A 83 -17.87 3.68 -1.42
C ARG A 83 -17.10 2.97 -2.53
N TRP A 84 -17.19 3.45 -3.77
CA TRP A 84 -16.50 2.83 -4.90
C TRP A 84 -14.98 2.86 -4.75
N LEU A 85 -14.41 3.97 -4.27
CA LEU A 85 -12.98 4.06 -4.01
C LEU A 85 -12.52 3.14 -2.88
N SER A 86 -13.34 2.91 -1.85
CA SER A 86 -13.02 1.94 -0.79
C SER A 86 -13.04 0.50 -1.31
N LEU A 87 -14.00 0.15 -2.17
CA LEU A 87 -14.02 -1.15 -2.84
C LEU A 87 -12.84 -1.32 -3.80
N LEU A 88 -12.47 -0.25 -4.51
CA LEU A 88 -11.29 -0.23 -5.39
C LEU A 88 -9.99 -0.43 -4.59
N LEU A 89 -9.90 0.16 -3.40
CA LEU A 89 -8.77 -0.03 -2.50
C LEU A 89 -8.65 -1.50 -2.08
N VAL A 90 -9.75 -2.15 -1.72
CA VAL A 90 -9.78 -3.58 -1.39
C VAL A 90 -9.34 -4.42 -2.59
N PHE A 91 -9.87 -4.13 -3.78
CA PHE A 91 -9.49 -4.82 -5.02
C PHE A 91 -7.97 -4.74 -5.27
N PHE A 92 -7.38 -3.55 -5.16
CA PHE A 92 -5.93 -3.40 -5.32
C PHE A 92 -5.15 -4.07 -4.19
N ALA A 93 -5.67 -4.06 -2.95
CA ALA A 93 -5.01 -4.71 -1.82
C ALA A 93 -4.87 -6.22 -2.06
N MET A 94 -5.90 -6.87 -2.61
CA MET A 94 -5.86 -8.30 -2.95
C MET A 94 -4.78 -8.62 -3.99
N ILE A 95 -4.60 -7.76 -4.99
CA ILE A 95 -3.57 -7.93 -6.02
C ILE A 95 -2.17 -7.64 -5.46
N PHE A 96 -2.05 -6.60 -4.62
CA PHE A 96 -0.78 -6.07 -4.14
C PHE A 96 0.01 -7.06 -3.26
N VAL A 97 -0.68 -7.99 -2.59
CA VAL A 97 -0.09 -9.03 -1.75
C VAL A 97 0.99 -9.83 -2.45
N TYR A 98 0.76 -10.22 -3.71
CA TYR A 98 1.69 -11.06 -4.47
C TYR A 98 3.02 -10.37 -4.78
N PRO A 99 3.07 -9.23 -5.50
CA PRO A 99 4.33 -8.57 -5.78
C PRO A 99 5.01 -8.07 -4.50
N LEU A 100 4.24 -7.69 -3.48
CA LEU A 100 4.78 -7.30 -2.18
C LEU A 100 5.57 -8.46 -1.53
N HIS A 101 4.97 -9.64 -1.45
CA HIS A 101 5.62 -10.81 -0.85
C HIS A 101 6.85 -11.22 -1.65
N MET A 102 6.74 -11.29 -2.98
CA MET A 102 7.85 -11.68 -3.86
C MET A 102 9.07 -10.75 -3.73
N VAL A 103 8.84 -9.43 -3.67
CA VAL A 103 9.93 -8.46 -3.49
C VAL A 103 10.63 -8.67 -2.15
N PHE A 104 9.88 -8.74 -1.04
CA PHE A 104 10.51 -8.83 0.28
C PHE A 104 11.13 -10.20 0.56
N SER A 105 10.49 -11.29 0.12
CA SER A 105 11.06 -12.65 0.17
C SER A 105 12.40 -12.69 -0.59
N GLY A 106 12.45 -12.10 -1.80
CA GLY A 106 13.69 -11.95 -2.57
C GLY A 106 14.76 -11.09 -1.90
N VAL A 107 14.38 -9.95 -1.29
CA VAL A 107 15.32 -9.07 -0.56
C VAL A 107 15.95 -9.78 0.63
N PHE A 108 15.15 -10.45 1.47
CA PHE A 108 15.66 -11.17 2.64
C PHE A 108 16.49 -12.39 2.25
N SER A 109 16.12 -13.10 1.18
CA SER A 109 16.94 -14.16 0.62
C SER A 109 18.30 -13.62 0.13
N SER A 110 18.31 -12.48 -0.59
CA SER A 110 19.55 -11.86 -1.06
C SER A 110 20.46 -11.36 0.07
N ILE A 111 19.90 -10.70 1.09
CA ILE A 111 20.69 -10.18 2.23
C ILE A 111 21.27 -11.31 3.08
N SER A 112 20.54 -12.42 3.21
CA SER A 112 20.99 -13.60 3.95
C SER A 112 21.93 -14.52 3.16
N GLY A 113 22.29 -14.16 1.92
CA GLY A 113 23.11 -14.99 1.06
C GLY A 113 22.43 -16.29 0.61
N GLY A 114 21.10 -16.33 0.59
CA GLY A 114 20.29 -17.50 0.22
C GLY A 114 19.90 -18.40 1.38
N TYR A 115 20.20 -18.02 2.64
CA TYR A 115 19.81 -18.82 3.81
C TYR A 115 18.32 -18.74 4.12
N LEU A 116 17.70 -17.57 3.89
CA LEU A 116 16.25 -17.38 4.05
C LEU A 116 15.50 -17.79 2.77
N PRO A 117 14.26 -18.31 2.90
CA PRO A 117 13.44 -18.69 1.76
C PRO A 117 13.25 -17.52 0.80
N GLY A 118 13.31 -17.83 -0.50
CA GLY A 118 12.96 -16.92 -1.58
C GLY A 118 11.98 -17.62 -2.50
N ASP A 119 10.71 -17.23 -2.45
CA ASP A 119 9.63 -17.92 -3.20
C ASP A 119 9.67 -17.61 -4.70
N PHE A 120 10.47 -16.61 -5.10
CA PHE A 120 10.60 -16.17 -6.47
C PHE A 120 12.04 -16.35 -6.96
N THR A 121 12.24 -17.35 -7.82
CA THR A 121 13.52 -17.59 -8.50
C THR A 121 13.67 -16.65 -9.68
N VAL A 122 14.42 -15.58 -9.46
CA VAL A 122 14.73 -14.59 -10.48
C VAL A 122 15.68 -15.21 -11.49
N SER A 123 15.18 -15.55 -12.68
CA SER A 123 15.98 -16.25 -13.70
C SER A 123 16.76 -15.27 -14.58
N GLY A 124 16.39 -13.98 -14.57
CA GLY A 124 17.17 -12.94 -15.23
C GLY A 124 16.63 -11.51 -15.08
N PRO A 125 17.24 -10.53 -15.77
CA PRO A 125 16.86 -9.11 -15.70
C PRO A 125 15.41 -8.82 -16.13
N ALA A 126 14.83 -9.65 -17.00
CA ALA A 126 13.44 -9.49 -17.43
C ALA A 126 12.44 -9.79 -16.30
N ASP A 127 12.74 -10.78 -15.46
CA ASP A 127 11.91 -11.13 -14.30
C ASP A 127 11.99 -10.02 -13.24
N MET A 128 13.19 -9.46 -13.02
CA MET A 128 13.40 -8.29 -12.17
C MET A 128 12.58 -7.09 -12.61
N ARG A 129 12.61 -6.77 -13.92
CA ARG A 129 11.78 -5.69 -14.47
C ARG A 129 10.30 -5.95 -14.18
N THR A 130 9.82 -7.15 -14.47
CA THR A 130 8.41 -7.51 -14.30
C THR A 130 8.01 -7.37 -12.84
N LEU A 131 8.82 -7.89 -11.92
CA LEU A 131 8.60 -7.80 -10.48
C LEU A 131 8.48 -6.35 -9.99
N PHE A 132 9.46 -5.50 -10.32
CA PHE A 132 9.46 -4.10 -9.88
C PHE A 132 8.38 -3.25 -10.56
N VAL A 133 8.06 -3.50 -11.83
CA VAL A 133 6.94 -2.82 -12.51
C VAL A 133 5.61 -3.17 -11.84
N CYS A 134 5.36 -4.46 -11.60
CA CYS A 134 4.16 -4.93 -10.92
C CYS A 134 4.06 -4.36 -9.49
N TYR A 135 5.15 -4.41 -8.73
CA TYR A 135 5.22 -3.84 -7.39
C TYR A 135 4.97 -2.33 -7.39
N GLY A 136 5.66 -1.58 -8.27
CA GLY A 136 5.51 -0.14 -8.41
C GLY A 136 4.11 0.31 -8.78
N LEU A 137 3.50 -0.35 -9.76
CA LEU A 137 2.13 -0.06 -10.18
C LEU A 137 1.12 -0.39 -9.08
N ALA A 138 1.23 -1.56 -8.44
CA ALA A 138 0.31 -1.93 -7.37
C ALA A 138 0.42 -0.98 -6.17
N TYR A 139 1.64 -0.59 -5.79
CA TYR A 139 1.88 0.41 -4.76
C TYR A 139 1.28 1.78 -5.13
N ALA A 140 1.46 2.21 -6.39
CA ALA A 140 0.92 3.46 -6.90
C ALA A 140 -0.62 3.47 -6.92
N CYS A 141 -1.25 2.36 -7.30
CA CYS A 141 -2.69 2.20 -7.28
C CYS A 141 -3.26 2.23 -5.85
N MET A 142 -2.62 1.54 -4.91
CA MET A 142 -3.00 1.56 -3.48
C MET A 142 -2.93 2.97 -2.90
N ALA A 143 -1.78 3.63 -3.02
CA ALA A 143 -1.58 4.98 -2.51
C ALA A 143 -2.44 6.02 -3.25
N GLY A 144 -2.57 5.89 -4.57
CA GLY A 144 -3.38 6.76 -5.40
C GLY A 144 -4.87 6.69 -5.04
N THR A 145 -5.38 5.49 -4.72
CA THR A 145 -6.77 5.33 -4.27
C THR A 145 -7.01 6.05 -2.95
N LEU A 146 -6.07 6.00 -1.99
CA LEU A 146 -6.15 6.77 -0.76
C LEU A 146 -6.08 8.29 -1.02
N ALA A 147 -5.20 8.73 -1.93
CA ALA A 147 -5.17 10.14 -2.34
C ALA A 147 -6.52 10.60 -2.92
N LEU A 148 -7.16 9.75 -3.75
CA LEU A 148 -8.48 10.02 -4.31
C LEU A 148 -9.57 10.06 -3.24
N LEU A 149 -9.53 9.15 -2.25
CA LEU A 149 -10.44 9.14 -1.10
C LEU A 149 -10.36 10.45 -0.30
N PHE A 150 -9.15 10.92 0.01
CA PHE A 150 -8.98 12.19 0.71
C PHE A 150 -9.32 13.42 -0.16
N SER A 151 -9.08 13.35 -1.47
CA SER A 151 -9.51 14.36 -2.43
C SER A 151 -11.04 14.48 -2.49
N ASP A 152 -11.74 13.34 -2.48
CA ASP A 152 -13.21 13.28 -2.40
C ASP A 152 -13.71 13.89 -1.08
N ALA A 153 -13.15 13.48 0.06
CA ALA A 153 -13.50 14.03 1.37
C ALA A 153 -13.31 15.55 1.45
N ALA A 154 -12.19 16.06 0.93
CA ALA A 154 -11.94 17.50 0.87
C ALA A 154 -12.94 18.25 -0.01
N ARG A 155 -13.31 17.68 -1.17
CA ARG A 155 -14.30 18.27 -2.09
C ARG A 155 -15.69 18.31 -1.46
N VAL A 156 -16.10 17.23 -0.80
CA VAL A 156 -17.41 17.17 -0.12
C VAL A 156 -17.47 18.17 1.03
N ALA A 157 -16.43 18.26 1.86
CA ALA A 157 -16.36 19.24 2.94
C ALA A 157 -16.45 20.68 2.42
N ALA A 158 -15.69 21.03 1.37
CA ALA A 158 -15.74 22.34 0.75
C ALA A 158 -17.14 22.71 0.23
N ARG A 159 -17.87 21.75 -0.37
CA ARG A 159 -19.25 21.96 -0.85
C ARG A 159 -20.25 22.27 0.27
N HIS A 160 -19.99 21.79 1.47
CA HIS A 160 -20.83 22.03 2.65
C HIS A 160 -20.34 23.23 3.49
N GLY A 161 -19.34 23.98 3.01
CA GLY A 161 -18.77 25.11 3.75
C GLY A 161 -17.98 24.70 4.99
N LEU A 162 -17.57 23.43 5.09
CA LEU A 162 -16.80 22.89 6.21
C LEU A 162 -15.29 22.97 5.93
N ASP A 163 -14.50 22.99 7.01
CA ASP A 163 -13.04 22.93 6.89
C ASP A 163 -12.60 21.63 6.20
N ASN A 164 -11.69 21.77 5.23
CA ASN A 164 -11.17 20.70 4.40
C ASN A 164 -9.63 20.66 4.38
N LEU A 165 -8.96 21.55 5.11
CA LEU A 165 -7.50 21.66 5.13
C LEU A 165 -6.85 20.33 5.52
N ASP A 166 -7.42 19.70 6.53
CA ASP A 166 -7.00 18.43 7.07
C ASP A 166 -7.12 17.27 6.05
N ALA A 167 -8.21 17.20 5.29
CA ALA A 167 -8.36 16.22 4.21
C ALA A 167 -7.38 16.50 3.05
N ARG A 168 -7.14 17.77 2.70
CA ARG A 168 -6.16 18.16 1.68
C ARG A 168 -4.72 17.83 2.09
N ARG A 169 -4.41 17.93 3.38
CA ARG A 169 -3.11 17.53 3.94
C ARG A 169 -2.88 16.03 3.75
N GLU A 170 -3.85 15.21 4.15
CA GLU A 170 -3.79 13.75 3.98
C GLU A 170 -3.72 13.35 2.50
N MET A 171 -4.47 14.01 1.62
CA MET A 171 -4.36 13.80 0.18
C MET A 171 -2.91 13.96 -0.31
N ARG A 172 -2.22 15.03 0.12
CA ARG A 172 -0.80 15.26 -0.27
C ARG A 172 0.14 14.22 0.32
N ILE A 173 -0.12 13.76 1.54
CA ILE A 173 0.63 12.66 2.17
C ILE A 173 0.58 11.41 1.29
N TRP A 174 -0.58 11.08 0.70
CA TRP A 174 -0.76 9.89 -0.14
C TRP A 174 -0.33 10.06 -1.60
N ILE A 175 -0.25 11.29 -2.12
CA ILE A 175 0.31 11.57 -3.45
C ILE A 175 1.81 11.19 -3.50
N VAL A 176 2.56 11.43 -2.42
CA VAL A 176 4.00 11.11 -2.36
C VAL A 176 4.28 9.60 -2.60
N PRO A 177 3.72 8.66 -1.82
CA PRO A 177 3.89 7.23 -2.07
C PRO A 177 3.38 6.80 -3.45
N ALA A 178 2.28 7.41 -3.95
CA ALA A 178 1.77 7.10 -5.28
C ALA A 178 2.77 7.49 -6.39
N ALA A 179 3.35 8.69 -6.29
CA ALA A 179 4.35 9.18 -7.23
C ALA A 179 5.65 8.35 -7.17
N ILE A 180 6.08 7.95 -5.98
CA ILE A 180 7.27 7.10 -5.81
C ILE A 180 7.05 5.72 -6.44
N GLY A 181 5.89 5.08 -6.21
CA GLY A 181 5.58 3.79 -6.83
C GLY A 181 5.55 3.86 -8.36
N LEU A 182 4.93 4.92 -8.91
CA LEU A 182 4.89 5.13 -10.35
C LEU A 182 6.28 5.41 -10.94
N ALA A 183 7.09 6.23 -10.26
CA ALA A 183 8.44 6.53 -10.68
C ALA A 183 9.33 5.28 -10.62
N SER A 184 9.17 4.43 -9.59
CA SER A 184 9.88 3.15 -9.46
C SER A 184 9.54 2.21 -10.62
N ALA A 185 8.26 2.06 -10.94
CA ALA A 185 7.82 1.27 -12.09
C ALA A 185 8.38 1.82 -13.41
N LEU A 186 8.37 3.15 -13.59
CA LEU A 186 8.90 3.79 -14.79
C LEU A 186 10.41 3.57 -14.93
N VAL A 187 11.17 3.73 -13.84
CA VAL A 187 12.61 3.46 -13.83
C VAL A 187 12.89 2.00 -14.18
N ALA A 188 12.17 1.04 -13.58
CA ALA A 188 12.32 -0.38 -13.90
C ALA A 188 12.02 -0.68 -15.38
N LEU A 189 10.98 -0.05 -15.94
CA LEU A 189 10.57 -0.23 -17.33
C LEU A 189 11.60 0.32 -18.32
N LEU A 190 12.14 1.51 -18.05
CA LEU A 190 13.08 2.20 -18.93
C LEU A 190 14.53 1.69 -18.83
N MET A 191 14.87 0.97 -17.75
CA MET A 191 16.22 0.45 -17.52
C MET A 191 16.59 -0.63 -18.55
N PRO A 192 17.70 -0.52 -19.30
CA PRO A 192 18.12 -1.55 -20.26
C PRO A 192 18.35 -2.91 -19.59
N LEU A 193 18.04 -4.03 -20.27
CA LEU A 193 18.25 -5.37 -19.71
C LEU A 193 19.73 -5.74 -19.54
N SER A 194 20.62 -5.02 -20.21
CA SER A 194 22.08 -5.20 -20.16
C SER A 194 22.75 -4.52 -18.97
N VAL A 195 22.00 -3.84 -18.10
CA VAL A 195 22.59 -3.18 -16.93
C VAL A 195 23.16 -4.20 -15.94
N PRO A 196 24.23 -3.85 -15.21
CA PRO A 196 24.73 -4.64 -14.11
C PRO A 196 23.66 -5.01 -13.08
N GLY A 197 23.75 -6.21 -12.49
CA GLY A 197 22.76 -6.73 -11.54
C GLY A 197 22.46 -5.79 -10.37
N TRP A 198 23.47 -5.10 -9.84
CA TRP A 198 23.31 -4.17 -8.70
C TRP A 198 22.42 -2.95 -9.03
N MET A 199 22.29 -2.57 -10.30
CA MET A 199 21.42 -1.45 -10.69
C MET A 199 19.93 -1.77 -10.52
N TRP A 200 19.57 -3.06 -10.50
CA TRP A 200 18.19 -3.49 -10.21
C TRP A 200 17.75 -3.24 -8.77
N SER A 201 18.67 -2.85 -7.86
CA SER A 201 18.31 -2.38 -6.53
C SER A 201 17.74 -0.94 -6.55
N VAL A 202 17.97 -0.16 -7.62
CA VAL A 202 17.55 1.25 -7.68
C VAL A 202 16.03 1.43 -7.57
N PRO A 203 15.16 0.69 -8.31
CA PRO A 203 13.71 0.81 -8.16
C PRO A 203 13.25 0.52 -6.72
N GLY A 204 13.88 -0.44 -6.03
CA GLY A 204 13.61 -0.72 -4.62
C GLY A 204 14.08 0.39 -3.68
N LEU A 205 15.27 0.95 -3.91
CA LEU A 205 15.81 2.05 -3.10
C LEU A 205 14.99 3.34 -3.21
N MET A 206 14.25 3.57 -4.30
CA MET A 206 13.36 4.73 -4.44
C MET A 206 12.30 4.79 -3.33
N TYR A 207 11.90 3.66 -2.74
CA TYR A 207 10.97 3.64 -1.62
C TYR A 207 11.56 4.20 -0.33
N SER A 208 12.89 4.33 -0.21
CA SER A 208 13.49 5.08 0.89
C SER A 208 13.02 6.54 0.90
N LEU A 209 12.70 7.12 -0.27
CA LEU A 209 12.19 8.48 -0.43
C LEU A 209 10.83 8.71 0.24
N LEU A 210 10.18 7.68 0.80
CA LEU A 210 9.01 7.85 1.66
C LEU A 210 9.28 8.77 2.87
N PHE A 211 10.54 8.96 3.28
CA PHE A 211 10.89 9.96 4.31
C PHE A 211 10.47 11.40 3.90
N LEU A 212 10.31 11.68 2.60
CA LEU A 212 9.87 12.98 2.08
C LEU A 212 8.43 13.35 2.46
N ILE A 213 7.63 12.41 2.99
CA ILE A 213 6.30 12.69 3.54
C ILE A 213 6.39 13.77 4.64
N GLY A 214 7.41 13.71 5.51
CA GLY A 214 7.62 14.70 6.59
C GLY A 214 7.80 16.13 6.08
N PRO A 215 8.78 16.40 5.20
CA PRO A 215 8.96 17.69 4.55
C PRO A 215 7.71 18.24 3.85
N VAL A 216 6.98 17.40 3.11
CA VAL A 216 5.74 17.81 2.41
C VAL A 216 4.67 18.27 3.39
N VAL A 217 4.52 17.54 4.49
CA VAL A 217 3.61 17.90 5.59
C VAL A 217 4.03 19.21 6.25
N ASN A 218 5.32 19.38 6.54
CA ASN A 218 5.83 20.60 7.17
C ASN A 218 5.64 21.82 6.28
N GLN A 219 5.89 21.68 4.97
CA GLN A 219 5.65 22.75 4.01
C GLN A 219 4.16 23.11 3.91
N PHE A 220 3.27 22.12 3.94
CA PHE A 220 1.83 22.35 3.98
C PHE A 220 1.43 23.12 5.24
N ASN A 221 1.85 22.63 6.41
CA ASN A 221 1.53 23.27 7.70
C ASN A 221 2.03 24.72 7.73
N ARG A 222 3.24 25.01 7.23
CA ARG A 222 3.78 26.37 7.18
C ARG A 222 2.95 27.32 6.29
N ARG A 223 2.41 26.82 5.18
CA ARG A 223 1.60 27.64 4.25
C ARG A 223 0.21 27.98 4.79
N TYR A 224 -0.36 27.13 5.64
CA TYR A 224 -1.72 27.30 6.17
C TYR A 224 -1.77 27.69 7.65
N ALA A 225 -0.66 27.64 8.38
CA ALA A 225 -0.54 28.27 9.70
C ALA A 225 -0.45 29.81 9.63
N GLN A 226 -0.34 30.37 8.43
CA GLN A 226 -0.28 31.81 8.15
C GLN A 226 -1.59 32.37 7.56
N ALA A 227 -2.63 31.55 7.43
CA ALA A 227 -3.95 31.90 6.91
C ALA A 227 -4.99 31.81 8.03
#